data_AF-A0A3N6HRN9-F1
#
_entry.id   AF-A0A3N6HRN9-F1
#
_cell.length_a   1.000
_cell.length_b   1.000
_cell.length_c   1.000
_cell.angle_alpha   90.00
_cell.angle_beta   90.00
_cell.angle_gamma   90.00
#
_symmetry.space_group_name_H-M   'P 1'
#
loop_
_entity.id
_entity.type
_entity.pdbx_description
1 polymer ?
#
loop_
_entity_poly.entity_id
_entity_poly.type
_entity_poly.pdbx_seq_one_letter_code
_entity_poly.pdbx_strand_id
1 'polypeptide(L)'
;MRRTRVFAGALLAGLALLTSAGAAVADDPSASPSPSASEDGAGPTEAGTTFRTATALRQNQLATAGASTGDYLYWVFPADAGQRATVKAKITLPPSASRHGTSAWQVDVYDGLRRRQACMYGRQTGKAAADASAVELTCVLRTVRAWSEPWANDPLPGSYYVRLTVVDLPSADLGLPVKTEVEVTAADKGGAGDVDGTLAEPLVPGVSSVAQASDGSSDGDEDGSSRVSLGSEPEDGWASGWWTDRWLWTVGGGVLGAIAAVFGYSLTRGNGRPSRVPPGV
;
A
#
# COMPACT_ATOMS: atom_id res chain seq x y z
N MET A 1 -51.98 5.71 39.48
CA MET A 1 -50.94 6.68 39.07
C MET A 1 -49.67 6.49 39.91
N ARG A 2 -48.74 5.59 39.53
CA ARG A 2 -47.35 5.58 40.08
C ARG A 2 -46.35 4.63 39.39
N ARG A 3 -46.57 4.19 38.14
CA ARG A 3 -45.64 3.26 37.46
C ARG A 3 -45.30 3.57 35.99
N THR A 4 -45.74 4.70 35.46
CA THR A 4 -45.47 5.13 34.07
C THR A 4 -44.45 6.27 33.95
N ARG A 5 -43.72 6.62 35.03
CA ARG A 5 -42.74 7.73 35.04
C ARG A 5 -41.27 7.30 35.16
N VAL A 6 -40.91 6.06 34.83
CA VAL A 6 -39.51 5.60 34.98
C VAL A 6 -38.78 5.36 33.66
N PHE A 7 -39.46 5.29 32.51
CA PHE A 7 -38.79 5.05 31.22
C PHE A 7 -38.50 6.28 30.36
N ALA A 8 -38.79 7.49 30.85
CA ALA A 8 -38.50 8.75 30.13
C ALA A 8 -37.20 9.45 30.58
N GLY A 9 -36.46 8.90 31.55
CA GLY A 9 -35.30 9.56 32.17
C GLY A 9 -33.92 9.11 31.67
N ALA A 10 -33.81 8.03 30.90
CA ALA A 10 -32.50 7.45 30.54
C ALA A 10 -31.95 7.88 29.17
N LEU A 11 -32.69 8.70 28.39
CA LEU A 11 -32.33 9.06 27.01
C LEU A 11 -31.85 10.52 26.84
N LEU A 12 -31.69 11.27 27.93
CA LEU A 12 -31.28 12.69 27.89
C LEU A 12 -29.86 12.97 28.43
N ALA A 13 -29.06 11.94 28.73
CA ALA A 13 -27.70 12.11 29.23
C ALA A 13 -26.58 11.88 28.18
N GLY A 14 -26.92 11.64 26.91
CA GLY A 14 -25.94 11.36 25.84
C GLY A 14 -25.64 12.52 24.89
N LEU A 15 -26.44 13.59 24.88
CA LEU A 15 -26.32 14.69 23.91
C LEU A 15 -25.56 15.94 24.43
N ALA A 16 -24.93 15.87 25.60
CA ALA A 16 -24.28 17.02 26.23
C ALA A 16 -22.73 17.01 26.17
N LEU A 17 -22.12 16.32 25.21
CA LEU A 17 -20.65 16.24 25.08
C LEU A 17 -20.08 16.64 23.72
N LEU A 18 -20.84 17.27 22.81
CA LEU A 18 -20.32 17.72 21.51
C LEU A 18 -20.46 19.22 21.22
N THR A 19 -20.64 20.07 22.24
CA THR A 19 -20.62 21.53 22.06
C THR A 19 -19.37 22.15 22.68
N SER A 20 -18.26 22.06 21.96
CA SER A 20 -17.13 22.98 22.12
C SER A 20 -16.52 23.27 20.75
N ALA A 21 -17.21 24.08 19.96
CA ALA A 21 -16.59 24.78 18.84
C ALA A 21 -15.77 25.94 19.42
N GLY A 22 -14.50 25.67 19.73
CA GLY A 22 -13.51 26.72 19.96
C GLY A 22 -13.04 27.26 18.62
N ALA A 23 -13.22 28.56 18.39
CA ALA A 23 -12.60 29.26 17.28
C ALA A 23 -11.07 29.26 17.49
N ALA A 24 -10.33 28.62 16.59
CA ALA A 24 -8.88 28.77 16.50
C ALA A 24 -8.57 29.69 15.32
N VAL A 25 -8.12 30.89 15.67
CA VAL A 25 -7.54 31.90 14.79
C VAL A 25 -6.30 31.32 14.07
N ALA A 26 -6.22 31.58 12.78
CA ALA A 26 -5.03 31.32 11.98
C ALA A 26 -4.02 32.45 12.22
N ASP A 27 -2.89 32.13 12.84
CA ASP A 27 -1.68 32.94 12.79
C ASP A 27 -0.56 32.04 12.26
N ASP A 28 -0.05 32.41 11.09
CA ASP A 28 1.21 31.96 10.52
C ASP A 28 2.33 32.60 11.35
N PRO A 29 3.35 31.83 11.77
CA PRO A 29 4.58 31.94 10.99
C PRO A 29 5.28 30.59 10.81
N SER A 30 5.64 30.32 9.55
CA SER A 30 6.94 29.80 9.11
C SER A 30 7.87 29.26 10.21
N ALA A 31 7.89 27.95 10.37
CA ALA A 31 9.05 27.20 10.84
C ALA A 31 9.01 25.82 10.18
N SER A 32 9.76 25.68 9.10
CA SER A 32 10.00 24.42 8.40
C SER A 32 10.80 23.48 9.32
N PRO A 33 10.26 22.33 9.78
CA PRO A 33 11.11 21.30 10.35
C PRO A 33 11.72 20.52 9.18
N SER A 34 12.95 20.85 8.84
CA SER A 34 13.82 19.93 8.10
C SER A 34 13.87 18.62 8.89
N PRO A 35 13.49 17.46 8.31
CA PRO A 35 13.67 16.19 8.99
C PRO A 35 15.16 15.89 9.05
N SER A 36 15.76 16.16 10.21
CA SER A 36 17.05 15.62 10.60
C SER A 36 16.91 14.09 10.63
N ALA A 37 17.66 13.43 9.74
CA ALA A 37 17.67 11.98 9.60
C ALA A 37 17.96 11.30 10.94
N SER A 38 17.01 10.50 11.41
CA SER A 38 17.21 9.54 12.49
C SER A 38 18.05 8.39 11.95
N GLU A 39 19.10 8.00 12.66
CA GLU A 39 20.09 7.00 12.22
C GLU A 39 19.54 5.55 12.14
N ASP A 40 18.27 5.32 12.47
CA ASP A 40 17.56 4.03 12.28
C ASP A 40 16.84 3.89 10.90
N GLY A 41 17.01 4.88 10.01
CA GLY A 41 16.30 4.98 8.72
C GLY A 41 17.09 4.55 7.48
N ALA A 42 18.34 4.10 7.62
CA ALA A 42 19.19 3.78 6.46
C ALA A 42 18.59 2.61 5.66
N GLY A 43 18.36 2.83 4.36
CA GLY A 43 17.90 1.79 3.45
C GLY A 43 18.95 0.74 3.12
N PRO A 44 18.54 -0.38 2.52
CA PRO A 44 19.48 -1.43 2.15
C PRO A 44 20.56 -0.87 1.22
N THR A 45 21.81 -1.23 1.49
CA THR A 45 23.00 -0.78 0.73
C THR A 45 23.47 -1.81 -0.31
N GLU A 46 22.78 -2.94 -0.40
CA GLU A 46 23.07 -4.03 -1.33
C GLU A 46 21.80 -4.45 -2.08
N ALA A 47 21.97 -4.80 -3.35
CA ALA A 47 20.91 -5.37 -4.17
C ALA A 47 21.08 -6.88 -4.29
N GLY A 48 19.96 -7.59 -4.46
CA GLY A 48 20.00 -8.98 -4.88
C GLY A 48 20.47 -9.12 -6.33
N THR A 49 20.92 -10.32 -6.67
CA THR A 49 21.37 -10.66 -8.04
C THR A 49 20.37 -11.56 -8.79
N THR A 50 19.34 -12.06 -8.09
CA THR A 50 18.27 -12.89 -8.64
C THR A 50 16.94 -12.58 -7.95
N PHE A 51 15.82 -13.05 -8.51
CA PHE A 51 14.51 -12.99 -7.84
C PHE A 51 14.49 -13.64 -6.45
N ARG A 52 15.28 -14.70 -6.22
CA ARG A 52 15.31 -15.42 -4.94
C ARG A 52 16.18 -14.73 -3.90
N THR A 53 17.11 -13.89 -4.35
CA THR A 53 18.06 -13.17 -3.50
C THR A 53 17.75 -11.67 -3.45
N ALA A 54 16.59 -11.27 -3.95
CA ALA A 54 16.17 -9.87 -3.98
C ALA A 54 16.17 -9.28 -2.57
N THR A 55 16.80 -8.11 -2.40
CA THR A 55 16.88 -7.44 -1.10
C THR A 55 15.54 -6.81 -0.75
N ALA A 56 15.07 -7.01 0.48
CA ALA A 56 13.85 -6.37 0.96
C ALA A 56 14.01 -4.84 1.01
N LEU A 57 13.04 -4.14 0.45
CA LEU A 57 12.95 -2.68 0.41
C LEU A 57 11.61 -2.26 0.99
N ARG A 58 11.64 -1.46 2.06
CA ARG A 58 10.42 -0.85 2.60
C ARG A 58 9.98 0.31 1.71
N GLN A 59 8.68 0.56 1.69
CA GLN A 59 8.14 1.73 1.02
C GLN A 59 8.63 3.02 1.70
N ASN A 60 8.83 4.08 0.92
CA ASN A 60 9.37 5.38 1.35
C ASN A 60 10.80 5.29 1.94
N GLN A 61 11.55 4.25 1.59
CA GLN A 61 12.94 4.07 1.97
C GLN A 61 13.82 4.06 0.72
N LEU A 62 14.99 4.72 0.80
CA LEU A 62 15.95 4.77 -0.29
C LEU A 62 16.92 3.59 -0.21
N ALA A 63 16.83 2.64 -1.13
CA ALA A 63 17.85 1.62 -1.34
C ALA A 63 19.03 2.20 -2.13
N THR A 64 20.24 1.81 -1.77
CA THR A 64 21.45 2.09 -2.55
C THR A 64 22.16 0.79 -2.88
N ALA A 65 22.91 0.74 -3.98
CA ALA A 65 23.78 -0.38 -4.27
C ALA A 65 24.95 0.06 -5.16
N GLY A 66 26.14 -0.47 -4.87
CA GLY A 66 27.24 -0.50 -5.83
C GLY A 66 27.11 -1.71 -6.73
N ALA A 67 27.30 -1.54 -8.03
CA ALA A 67 27.19 -2.61 -9.01
C ALA A 67 28.13 -2.38 -10.18
N SER A 68 28.16 -3.32 -11.11
CA SER A 68 28.84 -3.19 -12.39
C SER A 68 27.83 -3.07 -13.53
N THR A 69 28.21 -2.35 -14.59
CA THR A 69 27.45 -2.34 -15.84
C THR A 69 27.32 -3.75 -16.40
N GLY A 70 26.10 -4.17 -16.69
CA GLY A 70 25.77 -5.54 -17.13
C GLY A 70 25.14 -6.39 -16.03
N ASP A 71 25.20 -5.96 -14.76
CA ASP A 71 24.55 -6.67 -13.67
C ASP A 71 23.02 -6.53 -13.71
N TYR A 72 22.36 -7.49 -13.06
CA TYR A 72 20.95 -7.41 -12.75
C TYR A 72 20.79 -7.19 -11.25
N LEU A 73 20.15 -6.09 -10.88
CA LEU A 73 19.93 -5.72 -9.49
C LEU A 73 18.47 -5.92 -9.12
N TYR A 74 18.22 -6.61 -8.00
CA TYR A 74 16.90 -7.01 -7.56
C TYR A 74 16.57 -6.50 -6.16
N TRP A 75 15.39 -5.89 -6.04
CA TRP A 75 14.76 -5.56 -4.76
C TRP A 75 13.35 -6.12 -4.72
N VAL A 76 12.83 -6.36 -3.51
CA VAL A 76 11.45 -6.79 -3.30
C VAL A 76 10.76 -5.84 -2.32
N PHE A 77 9.53 -5.44 -2.63
CA PHE A 77 8.70 -4.60 -1.77
C PHE A 77 7.26 -5.14 -1.73
N PRO A 78 6.54 -5.03 -0.61
CA PRO A 78 5.14 -5.40 -0.54
C PRO A 78 4.25 -4.29 -1.14
N ALA A 79 3.14 -4.64 -1.79
CA ALA A 79 2.09 -3.67 -2.17
C ALA A 79 0.70 -4.26 -2.01
N ASP A 80 -0.15 -3.58 -1.22
CA ASP A 80 -1.49 -4.04 -0.86
C ASP A 80 -2.59 -3.50 -1.79
N ALA A 81 -3.79 -4.07 -1.71
CA ALA A 81 -4.96 -3.60 -2.44
C ALA A 81 -5.23 -2.10 -2.22
N GLY A 82 -5.62 -1.40 -3.29
CA GLY A 82 -5.86 0.05 -3.26
C GLY A 82 -4.58 0.90 -3.37
N GLN A 83 -3.41 0.30 -3.16
CA GLN A 83 -2.14 1.01 -3.30
C GLN A 83 -1.72 1.18 -4.77
N ARG A 84 -1.08 2.31 -5.06
CA ARG A 84 -0.40 2.56 -6.33
C ARG A 84 1.08 2.81 -6.09
N ALA A 85 1.89 1.80 -6.34
CA ALA A 85 3.34 1.89 -6.19
C ALA A 85 3.98 2.66 -7.35
N THR A 86 4.97 3.49 -7.00
CA THR A 86 5.85 4.21 -7.92
C THR A 86 7.28 3.83 -7.61
N VAL A 87 7.95 3.22 -8.58
CA VAL A 87 9.36 2.87 -8.50
C VAL A 87 10.16 3.96 -9.19
N LYS A 88 11.11 4.56 -8.47
CA LYS A 88 12.10 5.50 -9.01
C LYS A 88 13.48 4.87 -8.90
N ALA A 89 14.23 4.91 -9.99
CA ALA A 89 15.60 4.43 -10.01
C ALA A 89 16.51 5.51 -10.61
N LYS A 90 17.60 5.82 -9.91
CA LYS A 90 18.65 6.70 -10.37
C LYS A 90 19.95 5.91 -10.45
N ILE A 91 20.59 5.98 -11.60
CA ILE A 91 21.85 5.29 -11.89
C ILE A 91 22.90 6.37 -12.10
N THR A 92 23.85 6.47 -11.18
CA THR A 92 25.03 7.31 -11.33
C THR A 92 26.08 6.54 -12.12
N LEU A 93 26.46 7.11 -13.26
CA LEU A 93 27.35 6.49 -14.22
C LEU A 93 28.82 6.87 -13.93
N PRO A 94 29.78 6.02 -14.29
CA PRO A 94 31.21 6.31 -14.12
C PRO A 94 31.63 7.52 -14.97
N PRO A 95 32.77 8.18 -14.70
CA PRO A 95 33.22 9.33 -15.47
C PRO A 95 33.22 9.09 -16.99
N SER A 96 32.89 10.11 -17.78
CA SER A 96 32.81 9.98 -19.25
C SER A 96 34.10 9.51 -19.90
N ALA A 97 35.27 9.80 -19.29
CA ALA A 97 36.57 9.36 -19.76
C ALA A 97 36.76 7.83 -19.76
N SER A 98 36.00 7.09 -18.95
CA SER A 98 36.04 5.62 -18.89
C SER A 98 34.89 4.97 -19.65
N ARG A 99 34.13 5.73 -20.45
CA ARG A 99 33.00 5.23 -21.25
C ARG A 99 33.28 5.41 -22.73
N HIS A 100 32.69 4.55 -23.55
CA HIS A 100 32.96 4.49 -24.99
C HIS A 100 31.73 4.70 -25.87
N GLY A 101 30.56 4.97 -25.27
CA GLY A 101 29.36 5.27 -26.03
C GLY A 101 28.13 5.55 -25.17
N THR A 102 26.96 5.46 -25.82
CA THR A 102 25.66 5.59 -25.15
C THR A 102 25.30 4.29 -24.43
N SER A 103 24.57 4.39 -23.31
CA SER A 103 23.99 3.22 -22.63
C SER A 103 22.48 3.36 -22.52
N ALA A 104 21.73 2.26 -22.59
CA ALA A 104 20.30 2.21 -22.36
C ALA A 104 20.00 1.36 -21.12
N TRP A 105 19.24 1.93 -20.20
CA TRP A 105 18.89 1.31 -18.92
C TRP A 105 17.39 1.05 -18.84
N GLN A 106 17.02 0.02 -18.09
CA GLN A 106 15.64 -0.39 -17.92
C GLN A 106 15.36 -0.77 -16.47
N VAL A 107 14.22 -0.30 -15.96
CA VAL A 107 13.65 -0.75 -14.69
C VAL A 107 12.41 -1.59 -15.00
N ASP A 108 12.35 -2.83 -14.55
CA ASP A 108 11.17 -3.69 -14.67
C ASP A 108 10.60 -3.98 -13.29
N VAL A 109 9.28 -4.09 -13.22
CA VAL A 109 8.59 -4.52 -12.00
C VAL A 109 7.82 -5.80 -12.30
N TYR A 110 7.98 -6.80 -11.44
CA TYR A 110 7.34 -8.10 -11.54
C TYR A 110 6.48 -8.34 -10.31
N ASP A 111 5.35 -9.04 -10.46
CA ASP A 111 4.58 -9.54 -9.31
C ASP A 111 5.21 -10.79 -8.69
N GLY A 112 4.60 -11.32 -7.62
CA GLY A 112 5.06 -12.56 -6.95
C GLY A 112 5.03 -13.80 -7.84
N LEU A 113 4.26 -13.77 -8.93
CA LEU A 113 4.22 -14.81 -9.96
C LEU A 113 5.22 -14.56 -11.09
N ARG A 114 6.11 -13.57 -10.94
CA ARG A 114 7.12 -13.14 -11.91
C ARG A 114 6.53 -12.71 -13.25
N ARG A 115 5.29 -12.22 -13.25
CA ARG A 115 4.67 -11.56 -14.40
C ARG A 115 5.05 -10.10 -14.40
N ARG A 116 5.61 -9.63 -15.53
CA ARG A 116 6.01 -8.23 -15.68
C ARG A 116 4.78 -7.33 -15.66
N GLN A 117 4.78 -6.37 -14.76
CA GLN A 117 3.73 -5.37 -14.63
C GLN A 117 4.03 -4.19 -15.54
N ALA A 118 3.00 -3.71 -16.24
CA ALA A 118 3.12 -2.55 -17.11
C ALA A 118 3.14 -1.26 -16.27
N CYS A 119 4.06 -0.34 -16.58
CA CYS A 119 4.05 1.01 -16.03
C CYS A 119 2.97 1.83 -16.72
N MET A 120 2.03 2.39 -15.96
CA MET A 120 1.01 3.31 -16.46
C MET A 120 1.63 4.66 -16.86
N TYR A 121 2.58 5.13 -16.05
CA TYR A 121 3.29 6.39 -16.27
C TYR A 121 4.78 6.24 -15.96
N GLY A 122 5.54 7.25 -16.39
CA GLY A 122 6.97 7.34 -16.16
C GLY A 122 7.77 6.82 -17.35
N ARG A 123 9.09 6.88 -17.19
CA ARG A 123 10.05 6.44 -18.20
C ARG A 123 10.75 5.18 -17.73
N GLN A 124 10.26 4.05 -18.20
CA GLN A 124 10.76 2.73 -17.83
C GLN A 124 12.15 2.43 -18.41
N THR A 125 12.43 2.98 -19.59
CA THR A 125 13.71 2.85 -20.29
C THR A 125 14.32 4.21 -20.54
N GLY A 126 15.62 4.38 -20.28
CA GLY A 126 16.32 5.65 -20.42
C GLY A 126 17.66 5.47 -21.12
N LYS A 127 17.93 6.30 -22.13
CA LYS A 127 19.24 6.37 -22.79
C LYS A 127 20.10 7.44 -22.12
N ALA A 128 21.33 7.10 -21.80
CA ALA A 128 22.38 8.01 -21.37
C ALA A 128 23.33 8.28 -22.55
N ALA A 129 23.60 9.56 -22.78
CA ALA A 129 24.68 9.97 -23.66
C ALA A 129 26.05 9.65 -23.04
N ALA A 130 27.10 9.65 -23.86
CA ALA A 130 28.47 9.31 -23.42
C ALA A 130 29.01 10.28 -22.34
N ASP A 131 28.45 11.48 -22.24
CA ASP A 131 28.77 12.53 -21.26
C ASP A 131 27.77 12.62 -20.10
N ALA A 132 26.65 11.89 -20.13
CA ALA A 132 25.64 11.92 -19.08
C ALA A 132 26.19 11.40 -17.73
N SER A 133 25.97 12.12 -16.64
CA SER A 133 26.43 11.69 -15.31
C SER A 133 25.47 10.72 -14.63
N ALA A 134 24.18 10.75 -14.98
CA ALA A 134 23.16 9.90 -14.40
C ALA A 134 22.02 9.57 -15.37
N VAL A 135 21.31 8.49 -15.08
CA VAL A 135 20.04 8.11 -15.73
C VAL A 135 18.97 7.99 -14.66
N GLU A 136 17.83 8.62 -14.91
CA GLU A 136 16.64 8.50 -14.04
C GLU A 136 15.52 7.80 -14.79
N LEU A 137 15.01 6.76 -14.14
CA LEU A 137 13.92 5.90 -14.59
C LEU A 137 12.77 5.97 -13.58
N THR A 138 11.56 5.85 -14.07
CA THR A 138 10.37 5.82 -13.21
C THR A 138 9.33 4.87 -13.80
N CYS A 139 8.73 4.06 -12.94
CA CYS A 139 7.63 3.18 -13.27
C CYS A 139 6.51 3.38 -12.25
N VAL A 140 5.41 4.00 -12.68
CA VAL A 140 4.19 4.07 -11.87
C VAL A 140 3.30 2.90 -12.26
N LEU A 141 2.99 2.01 -11.31
CA LEU A 141 2.12 0.87 -11.56
C LEU A 141 0.65 1.31 -11.66
N ARG A 142 -0.19 0.41 -12.15
CA ARG A 142 -1.64 0.51 -11.94
C ARG A 142 -1.95 0.25 -10.46
N THR A 143 -3.11 0.72 -10.00
CA THR A 143 -3.56 0.41 -8.64
C THR A 143 -3.72 -1.09 -8.47
N VAL A 144 -3.20 -1.61 -7.36
CA VAL A 144 -3.35 -2.99 -6.97
C VAL A 144 -4.81 -3.26 -6.64
N ARG A 145 -5.41 -4.27 -7.26
CA ARG A 145 -6.80 -4.67 -7.02
C ARG A 145 -6.83 -5.78 -5.99
N ALA A 146 -7.90 -5.87 -5.20
CA ALA A 146 -8.11 -6.98 -4.28
C ALA A 146 -8.39 -8.32 -5.00
N TRP A 147 -8.82 -8.28 -6.27
CA TRP A 147 -9.07 -9.44 -7.12
C TRP A 147 -8.99 -9.09 -8.61
N SER A 148 -8.75 -10.09 -9.47
CA SER A 148 -8.81 -9.97 -10.93
C SER A 148 -9.18 -11.29 -11.60
N GLU A 149 -9.74 -11.23 -12.82
CA GLU A 149 -10.02 -12.41 -13.62
C GLU A 149 -8.71 -13.12 -14.05
N PRO A 150 -8.71 -14.45 -14.25
CA PRO A 150 -7.50 -15.21 -14.62
C PRO A 150 -6.81 -14.76 -15.91
N TRP A 151 -7.54 -14.14 -16.84
CA TRP A 151 -7.01 -13.61 -18.11
C TRP A 151 -6.60 -12.13 -18.02
N ALA A 152 -6.87 -11.47 -16.90
CA ALA A 152 -6.50 -10.08 -16.68
C ALA A 152 -5.07 -9.99 -16.12
N ASN A 153 -4.36 -8.94 -16.52
CA ASN A 153 -3.02 -8.61 -16.01
C ASN A 153 -3.10 -7.44 -15.02
N ASP A 154 -4.16 -7.41 -14.20
CA ASP A 154 -4.28 -6.42 -13.13
C ASP A 154 -3.29 -6.77 -11.99
N PRO A 155 -2.59 -5.76 -11.42
CA PRO A 155 -1.75 -6.00 -10.26
C PRO A 155 -2.57 -6.48 -9.06
N LEU A 156 -2.09 -7.50 -8.34
CA LEU A 156 -2.75 -8.12 -7.18
C LEU A 156 -1.89 -7.99 -5.91
N PRO A 157 -2.46 -8.11 -4.70
CA PRO A 157 -1.73 -7.87 -3.46
C PRO A 157 -0.64 -8.93 -3.29
N GLY A 158 0.56 -8.51 -2.87
CA GLY A 158 1.68 -9.40 -2.65
C GLY A 158 3.04 -8.74 -2.81
N SER A 159 4.07 -9.56 -2.99
CA SER A 159 5.46 -9.11 -3.17
C SER A 159 5.73 -8.72 -4.61
N TYR A 160 6.28 -7.52 -4.81
CA TYR A 160 6.69 -7.01 -6.11
C TYR A 160 8.21 -6.92 -6.19
N TYR A 161 8.77 -7.34 -7.31
CA TYR A 161 10.21 -7.38 -7.56
C TYR A 161 10.60 -6.30 -8.55
N VAL A 162 11.50 -5.41 -8.14
CA VAL A 162 12.16 -4.44 -9.01
C VAL A 162 13.41 -5.08 -9.59
N ARG A 163 13.55 -5.06 -10.91
CA ARG A 163 14.79 -5.41 -11.62
C ARG A 163 15.34 -4.19 -12.34
N LEU A 164 16.54 -3.78 -11.99
CA LEU A 164 17.28 -2.74 -12.70
C LEU A 164 18.42 -3.38 -13.50
N THR A 165 18.54 -3.01 -14.77
CA THR A 165 19.60 -3.53 -15.64
C THR A 165 19.89 -2.59 -16.81
N VAL A 166 21.03 -2.80 -17.46
CA VAL A 166 21.38 -2.19 -18.75
C VAL A 166 20.96 -3.14 -19.87
N VAL A 167 20.32 -2.59 -20.91
CA VAL A 167 19.80 -3.37 -22.05
C VAL A 167 20.60 -3.16 -23.32
N ASP A 168 21.38 -2.08 -23.39
CA ASP A 168 22.27 -1.78 -24.50
C ASP A 168 23.45 -0.94 -24.01
N LEU A 169 24.68 -1.36 -24.33
CA LEU A 169 25.91 -0.61 -24.07
C LEU A 169 27.06 -1.14 -24.94
N PRO A 170 28.13 -0.34 -25.17
CA PRO A 170 29.35 -0.84 -25.78
C PRO A 170 29.95 -1.99 -24.96
N SER A 171 30.40 -3.05 -25.61
CA SER A 171 30.97 -4.22 -24.91
C SER A 171 32.20 -3.90 -24.06
N ALA A 172 32.95 -2.86 -24.45
CA ALA A 172 34.10 -2.38 -23.68
C ALA A 172 33.71 -1.64 -22.39
N ASP A 173 32.45 -1.22 -22.27
CA ASP A 173 31.91 -0.53 -21.09
C ASP A 173 31.28 -1.52 -20.08
N LEU A 174 31.32 -2.83 -20.32
CA LEU A 174 30.85 -3.86 -19.39
C LEU A 174 31.79 -3.95 -18.17
N GLY A 175 31.22 -4.19 -16.99
CA GLY A 175 31.98 -4.33 -15.75
C GLY A 175 32.35 -3.01 -15.06
N LEU A 176 32.11 -1.86 -15.69
CA LEU A 176 32.40 -0.55 -15.11
C LEU A 176 31.56 -0.30 -13.86
N PRO A 177 32.12 0.34 -12.82
CA PRO A 177 31.40 0.58 -11.58
C PRO A 177 30.28 1.60 -11.77
N VAL A 178 29.10 1.28 -11.26
CA VAL A 178 27.93 2.16 -11.18
C VAL A 178 27.41 2.20 -9.75
N LYS A 179 26.76 3.32 -9.41
CA LYS A 179 26.01 3.44 -8.16
C LYS A 179 24.54 3.61 -8.47
N THR A 180 23.69 2.81 -7.86
CA THR A 180 22.25 2.86 -8.06
C THR A 180 21.53 3.25 -6.80
N GLU A 181 20.48 4.05 -6.96
CA GLU A 181 19.57 4.46 -5.91
C GLU A 181 18.16 4.09 -6.36
N VAL A 182 17.43 3.33 -5.55
CA VAL A 182 16.06 2.88 -5.85
C VAL A 182 15.16 3.24 -4.68
N GLU A 183 14.05 3.89 -4.99
CA GLU A 183 13.02 4.24 -4.02
C GLU A 183 11.69 3.74 -4.54
N VAL A 184 10.90 3.18 -3.63
CA VAL A 184 9.52 2.79 -3.92
C VAL A 184 8.60 3.56 -2.99
N THR A 185 7.67 4.32 -3.55
CA THR A 185 6.61 4.97 -2.79
C THR A 185 5.27 4.37 -3.17
N ALA A 186 4.36 4.21 -2.23
CA ALA A 186 2.98 3.83 -2.54
C ALA A 186 2.03 4.91 -2.03
N ALA A 187 1.01 5.21 -2.83
CA ALA A 187 -0.08 6.08 -2.43
C ALA A 187 -1.39 5.30 -2.52
N ASP A 188 -2.25 5.48 -1.52
CA ASP A 188 -3.60 4.97 -1.55
C ASP A 188 -4.40 5.72 -2.62
N LYS A 189 -4.87 4.98 -3.63
CA LYS A 189 -5.57 5.53 -4.79
C LYS A 189 -6.85 4.79 -5.15
N GLY A 190 -7.09 3.62 -4.56
CA GLY A 190 -8.35 2.88 -4.66
C GLY A 190 -8.98 2.69 -3.29
N GLY A 191 -10.31 2.67 -3.23
CA GLY A 191 -11.01 2.24 -2.02
C GLY A 191 -10.93 0.72 -1.87
N ALA A 192 -11.02 0.22 -0.63
CA ALA A 192 -10.97 -1.21 -0.32
C ALA A 192 -12.06 -2.06 -1.03
N GLY A 193 -13.07 -1.42 -1.65
CA GLY A 193 -14.13 -2.04 -2.44
C GLY A 193 -14.18 -1.63 -3.91
N ASP A 194 -13.06 -1.17 -4.50
CA ASP A 194 -13.01 -0.85 -5.95
C ASP A 194 -13.28 -2.09 -6.83
N VAL A 195 -13.24 -3.28 -6.22
CA VAL A 195 -13.76 -4.55 -6.74
C VAL A 195 -14.49 -5.31 -5.62
N ASP A 196 -15.66 -5.88 -5.89
CA ASP A 196 -16.42 -6.74 -4.96
C ASP A 196 -15.80 -8.16 -4.88
N GLY A 197 -14.53 -8.26 -4.51
CA GLY A 197 -13.82 -9.53 -4.43
C GLY A 197 -12.51 -9.44 -3.65
N THR A 198 -12.16 -10.53 -2.96
CA THR A 198 -10.94 -10.64 -2.15
C THR A 198 -10.11 -11.83 -2.63
N LEU A 199 -8.81 -11.61 -2.81
CA LEU A 199 -7.85 -12.70 -2.93
C LEU A 199 -7.86 -13.51 -1.62
N ALA A 200 -7.92 -14.84 -1.72
CA ALA A 200 -7.88 -15.71 -0.54
C ALA A 200 -6.52 -15.66 0.16
N GLU A 201 -5.44 -15.48 -0.60
CA GLU A 201 -4.06 -15.46 -0.12
C GLU A 201 -3.21 -14.52 -1.00
N PRO A 202 -2.33 -13.68 -0.43
CA PRO A 202 -1.46 -12.77 -1.18
C PRO A 202 -0.51 -13.49 -2.13
N LEU A 203 -0.12 -12.84 -3.24
CA LEU A 203 0.88 -13.36 -4.18
C LEU A 203 2.30 -13.20 -3.64
N VAL A 204 2.65 -14.00 -2.64
CA VAL A 204 4.03 -14.12 -2.15
C VAL A 204 4.60 -15.51 -2.52
N PRO A 205 5.92 -15.63 -2.74
CA PRO A 205 6.50 -16.93 -3.07
C PRO A 205 6.25 -17.97 -1.97
N GLY A 206 5.67 -19.11 -2.35
CA GLY A 206 5.52 -20.28 -1.46
C GLY A 206 4.12 -20.49 -0.87
N VAL A 207 3.16 -19.58 -1.03
CA VAL A 207 1.82 -19.76 -0.44
C VAL A 207 1.02 -20.88 -1.11
N SER A 208 1.16 -21.05 -2.43
CA SER A 208 0.45 -22.07 -3.21
C SER A 208 0.94 -23.48 -2.92
N SER A 209 2.14 -23.64 -2.36
CA SER A 209 2.69 -24.93 -1.94
C SER A 209 2.24 -25.35 -0.53
N VAL A 210 1.90 -24.41 0.34
CA VAL A 210 1.38 -24.74 1.69
C VAL A 210 -0.06 -25.23 1.59
N ALA A 211 -0.90 -24.56 0.78
CA ALA A 211 -2.29 -24.96 0.58
C ALA A 211 -2.44 -26.36 -0.07
N GLN A 212 -1.51 -26.76 -0.95
CA GLN A 212 -1.50 -28.11 -1.55
C GLN A 212 -0.96 -29.20 -0.61
N ALA A 213 -0.11 -28.85 0.36
CA ALA A 213 0.38 -29.80 1.37
C ALA A 213 -0.65 -30.06 2.48
N SER A 214 -1.56 -29.12 2.73
CA SER A 214 -2.61 -29.27 3.74
C SER A 214 -3.76 -30.20 3.35
N ASP A 215 -3.89 -30.56 2.07
CA ASP A 215 -4.96 -31.42 1.56
C ASP A 215 -4.48 -32.86 1.23
N GLY A 216 -3.26 -33.21 1.65
CA GLY A 216 -2.65 -34.49 1.33
C GLY A 216 -1.56 -34.93 2.31
N SER A 217 -1.98 -35.63 3.36
CA SER A 217 -1.21 -36.60 4.15
C SER A 217 -0.55 -36.09 5.44
N SER A 218 -0.98 -36.74 6.52
CA SER A 218 -0.36 -36.86 7.82
C SER A 218 1.00 -37.55 7.71
N ASP A 219 2.05 -36.95 8.26
CA ASP A 219 3.06 -37.54 9.16
C ASP A 219 4.30 -36.63 9.25
N GLY A 220 4.98 -36.73 10.40
CA GLY A 220 5.91 -35.74 10.95
C GLY A 220 7.15 -35.43 10.12
N ASP A 221 7.70 -34.24 10.35
CA ASP A 221 9.06 -34.08 10.88
C ASP A 221 9.35 -32.59 11.11
N GLU A 222 9.72 -32.26 12.33
CA GLU A 222 10.23 -30.95 12.73
C GLU A 222 11.67 -30.79 12.22
N ASP A 223 11.86 -30.17 11.07
CA ASP A 223 13.14 -29.53 10.76
C ASP A 223 12.91 -28.05 10.43
N GLY A 224 13.35 -27.23 11.38
CA GLY A 224 13.27 -25.77 11.36
C GLY A 224 14.21 -25.20 10.31
N SER A 225 13.86 -25.34 9.04
CA SER A 225 14.40 -24.47 8.00
C SER A 225 13.78 -23.10 8.20
N SER A 226 14.57 -22.17 8.74
CA SER A 226 14.31 -20.74 8.76
C SER A 226 14.15 -20.25 7.31
N ARG A 227 12.91 -20.36 6.80
CA ARG A 227 12.51 -19.79 5.53
C ARG A 227 12.68 -18.28 5.66
N VAL A 228 13.65 -17.74 4.93
CA VAL A 228 13.83 -16.30 4.78
C VAL A 228 12.51 -15.73 4.26
N SER A 229 11.75 -15.02 5.10
CA SER A 229 10.56 -14.28 4.70
C SER A 229 10.94 -13.17 3.74
N LEU A 230 10.94 -13.48 2.44
CA LEU A 230 11.15 -12.53 1.36
C LEU A 230 9.83 -11.81 1.08
N GLY A 231 9.55 -10.81 1.91
CA GLY A 231 8.28 -10.06 1.91
C GLY A 231 7.50 -10.35 3.17
N SER A 232 7.99 -9.82 4.29
CA SER A 232 7.17 -9.68 5.50
C SER A 232 5.87 -8.95 5.14
N GLU A 233 4.77 -9.41 5.71
CA GLU A 233 3.49 -8.69 5.76
C GLU A 233 3.75 -7.18 5.96
N PRO A 234 3.01 -6.30 5.25
CA PRO A 234 2.95 -4.89 5.63
C PRO A 234 2.62 -4.74 7.12
N GLU A 235 3.04 -3.65 7.76
CA GLU A 235 2.80 -3.40 9.19
C GLU A 235 1.31 -3.51 9.58
N ASP A 236 0.41 -3.25 8.63
CA ASP A 236 -1.05 -3.33 8.80
C ASP A 236 -1.68 -4.65 8.29
N GLY A 237 -0.86 -5.63 7.89
CA GLY A 237 -1.27 -6.87 7.27
C GLY A 237 -1.66 -6.73 5.79
N TRP A 238 -1.87 -7.87 5.12
CA TRP A 238 -2.42 -7.89 3.76
C TRP A 238 -3.94 -7.73 3.80
N ALA A 239 -4.47 -6.93 2.87
CA ALA A 239 -5.86 -6.53 2.83
C ALA A 239 -6.25 -5.72 4.08
N SER A 240 -5.90 -4.43 4.06
CA SER A 240 -6.57 -3.31 4.75
C SER A 240 -7.30 -3.69 6.05
N GLY A 241 -6.71 -3.30 7.19
CA GLY A 241 -7.24 -3.55 8.53
C GLY A 241 -8.76 -3.38 8.67
N TRP A 242 -9.34 -4.08 9.64
CA TRP A 242 -10.79 -4.21 9.90
C TRP A 242 -11.65 -2.91 9.82
N TRP A 243 -11.05 -1.72 9.83
CA TRP A 243 -11.65 -0.42 9.53
C TRP A 243 -11.51 -0.05 8.05
N THR A 244 -12.49 -0.42 7.23
CA THR A 244 -12.61 0.00 5.83
C THR A 244 -13.59 1.17 5.68
N ASP A 245 -13.54 1.94 4.58
CA ASP A 245 -14.53 2.98 4.22
C ASP A 245 -15.98 2.48 4.28
N ARG A 246 -16.16 1.17 4.08
CA ARG A 246 -17.43 0.47 4.31
C ARG A 246 -17.98 0.74 5.70
N TRP A 247 -17.18 0.68 6.77
CA TRP A 247 -17.64 0.98 8.12
C TRP A 247 -18.10 2.42 8.26
N LEU A 248 -17.42 3.38 7.61
CA LEU A 248 -17.84 4.78 7.62
C LEU A 248 -19.26 4.92 7.03
N TRP A 249 -19.52 4.27 5.90
CA TRP A 249 -20.83 4.32 5.25
C TRP A 249 -21.90 3.47 5.96
N THR A 250 -21.54 2.31 6.54
CA THR A 250 -22.49 1.42 7.23
C THR A 250 -22.91 1.98 8.59
N VAL A 251 -21.94 2.50 9.36
CA VAL A 251 -22.22 3.17 10.63
C VAL A 251 -22.90 4.51 10.36
N GLY A 252 -22.41 5.29 9.39
CA GLY A 252 -23.02 6.55 8.97
C GLY A 252 -24.47 6.38 8.51
N GLY A 253 -24.73 5.38 7.67
CA GLY A 253 -26.08 5.01 7.22
C GLY A 253 -26.97 4.50 8.36
N GLY A 254 -26.42 3.69 9.26
CA GLY A 254 -27.14 3.23 10.46
C GLY A 254 -27.55 4.38 11.39
N VAL A 255 -26.65 5.34 11.63
CA VAL A 255 -26.93 6.54 12.42
C VAL A 255 -27.99 7.41 11.75
N LEU A 256 -27.88 7.66 10.44
CA LEU A 256 -28.89 8.41 9.69
C LEU A 256 -30.26 7.72 9.70
N GLY A 257 -30.29 6.39 9.55
CA GLY A 257 -31.51 5.60 9.65
C GLY A 257 -32.15 5.68 11.03
N ALA A 258 -31.35 5.63 12.10
CA ALA A 258 -31.83 5.80 13.46
C ALA A 258 -32.42 7.20 13.70
N ILE A 259 -31.75 8.25 13.21
CA ILE A 259 -32.27 9.63 13.29
C ILE A 259 -33.60 9.76 12.55
N ALA A 260 -33.70 9.22 11.34
CA ALA A 260 -34.93 9.22 10.55
C ALA A 260 -36.06 8.46 11.27
N ALA A 261 -35.77 7.32 11.88
CA ALA A 261 -36.74 6.53 12.64
C ALA A 261 -37.26 7.29 13.88
N VAL A 262 -36.37 7.93 14.63
CA VAL A 262 -36.73 8.75 15.80
C VAL A 262 -37.57 9.96 15.39
N PHE A 263 -37.21 10.62 14.29
CA PHE A 263 -37.97 11.76 13.76
C PHE A 263 -39.33 11.34 13.22
N GLY A 264 -39.41 10.23 12.47
CA GLY A 264 -40.69 9.68 12.01
C GLY A 264 -41.59 9.27 13.18
N TYR A 265 -41.00 8.70 14.23
CA TYR A 265 -41.72 8.36 15.45
C TYR A 265 -42.24 9.59 16.19
N SER A 266 -41.48 10.69 16.28
CA SER A 266 -41.93 11.92 16.94
C SER A 266 -43.09 12.58 16.19
N LEU A 267 -43.09 12.55 14.85
CA LEU A 267 -44.19 13.04 14.02
C LEU A 267 -45.46 12.18 14.14
N THR A 268 -45.32 10.86 14.20
CA THR A 268 -46.46 9.93 14.23
C THR A 268 -47.07 9.73 15.62
N ARG A 269 -46.33 10.06 16.70
CA ARG A 269 -46.80 9.83 18.07
C ARG A 269 -48.04 10.65 18.44
N GLY A 270 -48.32 11.77 17.75
CA GLY A 270 -49.44 12.67 18.02
C GLY A 270 -49.38 13.30 19.41
N ASN A 271 -49.96 14.49 19.58
CA ASN A 271 -50.15 15.03 20.94
C ASN A 271 -51.14 14.12 21.67
N GLY A 272 -50.64 13.38 22.66
CA GLY A 272 -51.40 12.36 23.38
C GLY A 272 -52.75 12.85 23.90
N ARG A 273 -53.66 11.89 24.13
CA ARG A 273 -55.06 12.10 24.54
C ARG A 273 -55.17 13.17 25.66
N PRO A 274 -56.00 14.22 25.49
CA PRO A 274 -56.15 15.27 26.48
C PRO A 274 -56.58 14.70 27.83
N SER A 275 -55.90 15.12 28.90
CA SER A 275 -56.04 14.60 30.27
C SER A 275 -57.32 15.01 31.00
N ARG A 276 -58.32 15.53 30.28
CA ARG A 276 -59.62 15.92 30.86
C ARG A 276 -60.75 15.34 30.04
N VAL A 277 -61.03 14.06 30.27
CA VAL A 277 -62.37 13.53 30.05
C VAL A 277 -62.94 13.27 31.45
N PRO A 278 -63.89 14.08 31.95
CA PRO A 278 -64.54 13.79 33.21
C PRO A 278 -65.31 12.46 33.10
N PRO A 279 -65.29 11.61 34.13
CA PRO A 279 -66.08 10.39 34.12
C PRO A 279 -67.56 10.76 34.00
N GLY A 280 -68.23 10.23 32.97
CA GLY A 280 -69.66 10.39 32.77
C GLY A 280 -70.44 9.54 33.77
N VAL A 281 -71.44 10.20 34.37
CA VAL A 281 -72.65 9.76 35.10
C VAL A 281 -72.67 8.38 35.76
#